data_AF-A0A257JCE7-F1
#
_entry.id   AF-A0A257JCE7-F1
#
_cell.length_a   1.000
_cell.length_b   1.000
_cell.length_c   1.000
_cell.angle_alpha   90.00
_cell.angle_beta   90.00
_cell.angle_gamma   90.00
#
_symmetry.space_group_name_H-M   'P 1'
#
loop_
_entity.id
_entity.type
_entity.pdbx_description
1 polymer ?
#
loop_
_entity_poly.entity_id
_entity_poly.type
_entity_poly.pdbx_seq_one_letter_code
_entity_poly.pdbx_strand_id
1 'polypeptide(L)' 'GLSPRAGIASLRAGRARALLARRDYVAPDDIQAILPQTAAHRLVPVAGAGRGRVEQVRAMIEAVGLP' A
#
# COMPACT_ATOMS: atom_id res chain seq x y z
N GLY A 1 -1.39 12.87 5.74
CA GLY A 1 -0.98 12.23 4.47
C GLY A 1 0.29 11.42 4.67
N LEU A 2 0.68 10.60 3.70
CA LEU A 2 1.94 9.86 3.73
C LEU A 2 3.12 10.81 3.45
N SER A 3 4.21 10.66 4.19
CA SER A 3 5.45 11.41 3.94
C SER A 3 6.31 10.75 2.85
N PRO A 4 7.31 11.44 2.28
CA PRO A 4 8.24 10.84 1.32
C PRO A 4 8.90 9.54 1.83
N ARG A 5 9.14 9.45 3.14
CA ARG A 5 9.67 8.23 3.80
C ARG A 5 8.75 7.02 3.63
N ALA A 6 7.43 7.22 3.68
CA ALA A 6 6.47 6.14 3.47
C ALA A 6 6.47 5.66 2.01
N GLY A 7 6.67 6.58 1.05
CA GLY A 7 6.85 6.23 -0.37
C GLY A 7 8.08 5.34 -0.59
N ILE A 8 9.24 5.73 -0.05
CA ILE A 8 10.48 4.94 -0.14
C ILE A 8 10.32 3.57 0.51
N ALA A 9 9.69 3.50 1.69
CA ALA A 9 9.44 2.24 2.38
C ALA A 9 8.51 1.32 1.57
N SER A 10 7.48 1.87 0.92
CA SER A 10 6.55 1.12 0.08
C SER A 10 7.25 0.53 -1.15
N LEU A 11 8.12 1.31 -1.80
CA LEU A 11 8.91 0.83 -2.94
C LEU A 11 9.87 -0.30 -2.53
N ARG A 12 10.54 -0.19 -1.37
CA ARG A 12 11.42 -1.24 -0.85
C ARG A 12 10.64 -2.54 -0.56
N ALA A 13 9.48 -2.43 0.06
CA ALA A 13 8.60 -3.58 0.32
C ALA A 13 8.08 -4.22 -0.99
N GLY A 14 7.71 -3.40 -1.99
CA GLY A 14 7.32 -3.87 -3.32
C GLY A 14 8.43 -4.64 -4.03
N ARG A 15 9.68 -4.14 -3.99
CA ARG A 15 10.85 -4.86 -4.53
C ARG A 15 11.09 -6.19 -3.84
N ALA A 16 10.98 -6.23 -2.50
CA ALA A 16 11.12 -7.48 -1.77
C ALA A 16 10.04 -8.49 -2.18
N ARG A 17 8.78 -8.04 -2.36
CA ARG A 17 7.69 -8.90 -2.83
C ARG A 17 7.92 -9.42 -4.26
N ALA A 18 8.34 -8.55 -5.19
CA ALA A 18 8.67 -8.95 -6.55
C ALA A 18 9.78 -10.01 -6.59
N LEU A 19 10.83 -9.82 -5.78
CA LEU A 19 11.93 -10.77 -5.65
C LEU A 19 11.45 -12.13 -5.12
N LEU A 20 10.59 -12.14 -4.09
CA LEU A 20 9.96 -13.37 -3.58
C LEU A 20 9.09 -14.05 -4.65
N ALA A 21 8.49 -13.28 -5.54
CA ALA A 21 7.74 -13.76 -6.70
C ALA A 21 8.62 -14.10 -7.92
N ARG A 22 9.95 -14.19 -7.75
CA ARG A 22 10.92 -14.52 -8.82
C ARG A 22 10.88 -13.56 -10.03
N ARG A 23 10.53 -12.29 -9.79
CA ARG A 23 10.58 -11.20 -10.77
C ARG A 23 11.67 -10.19 -10.40
N ASP A 24 12.29 -9.60 -11.42
CA ASP A 24 13.30 -8.54 -11.31
C ASP A 24 12.72 -7.12 -11.48
N TYR A 25 11.43 -7.03 -11.79
CA TYR A 25 10.66 -5.79 -11.86
C TYR A 25 9.52 -5.76 -10.84
N VAL A 26 9.15 -4.55 -10.40
CA VAL A 26 7.99 -4.34 -9.52
C VAL A 26 6.76 -4.11 -10.39
N ALA A 27 5.73 -4.94 -10.20
CA ALA A 27 4.43 -4.74 -10.83
C ALA A 27 3.51 -3.89 -9.92
N PRO A 28 2.46 -3.25 -10.48
CA PRO A 28 1.46 -2.56 -9.66
C PRO A 28 0.87 -3.42 -8.54
N ASP A 29 0.60 -4.71 -8.81
CA ASP A 29 0.09 -5.66 -7.82
C ASP A 29 1.01 -5.82 -6.60
N ASP A 30 2.33 -5.68 -6.79
CA ASP A 30 3.27 -5.77 -5.67
C ASP A 30 3.11 -4.62 -4.69
N ILE A 31 2.86 -3.42 -5.22
CA ILE A 31 2.64 -2.21 -4.43
C ILE A 31 1.27 -2.26 -3.76
N GLN A 32 0.23 -2.63 -4.50
CA GLN A 32 -1.12 -2.78 -3.96
C GLN A 32 -1.16 -3.81 -2.82
N ALA A 33 -0.44 -4.92 -2.95
CA ALA A 33 -0.45 -5.98 -1.94
C ALA A 33 0.30 -5.65 -0.64
N ILE A 34 1.27 -4.73 -0.66
CA ILE A 34 2.04 -4.31 0.55
C ILE A 34 1.50 -3.03 1.20
N LEU A 35 0.72 -2.23 0.46
CA LEU A 35 0.27 -0.92 0.92
C LEU A 35 -0.57 -0.99 2.20
N PRO A 36 -1.54 -1.91 2.36
CA PRO A 36 -2.34 -1.98 3.58
C PRO A 36 -1.48 -2.20 4.84
N GLN A 37 -0.47 -3.06 4.76
CA GLN A 37 0.40 -3.40 5.90
C GLN A 37 1.41 -2.29 6.18
N THR A 38 1.93 -1.63 5.14
CA THR A 38 3.00 -0.63 5.26
C THR A 38 2.51 0.80 5.50
N ALA A 39 1.28 1.12 5.10
CA ALA A 39 0.73 2.48 5.17
C ALA A 39 -0.34 2.66 6.25
N ALA A 40 -1.10 1.62 6.61
CA ALA A 40 -2.21 1.74 7.56
C ALA A 40 -1.81 2.50 8.82
N HIS A 41 -0.77 2.03 9.53
CA HIS A 41 -0.31 2.61 10.79
C HIS A 41 0.23 4.05 10.68
N ARG A 42 0.40 4.56 9.46
CA ARG A 42 0.88 5.92 9.16
C ARG A 42 -0.26 6.88 8.80
N LEU A 43 -1.48 6.37 8.64
CA LEU A 43 -2.64 7.15 8.29
C LEU A 43 -3.55 7.37 9.51
N VAL A 44 -4.11 8.57 9.57
CA VAL A 44 -5.20 8.90 10.49
C VAL A 44 -6.48 8.40 9.83
N PRO A 45 -7.16 7.37 10.39
CA PRO A 45 -8.40 6.87 9.82
C PRO A 45 -9.52 7.90 9.97
N VAL A 46 -10.44 7.92 9.02
CA VAL A 46 -11.65 8.72 9.11
C VAL A 46 -12.62 8.04 10.09
N ALA A 47 -13.03 8.78 11.12
CA ALA A 47 -14.03 8.31 12.07
C ALA A 47 -15.40 8.13 11.40
N GLY A 48 -16.18 7.13 11.82
CA GLY A 48 -17.51 6.87 11.26
C GLY A 48 -17.54 6.21 9.87
N ALA A 49 -16.38 5.88 9.28
CA ALA A 49 -16.30 5.26 7.96
C ALA A 49 -16.78 3.78 7.90
N GLY A 50 -17.22 3.19 9.02
CA GLY A 50 -17.61 1.78 9.11
C GLY A 50 -16.50 0.78 8.80
N ARG A 51 -15.24 1.23 8.73
CA ARG A 51 -14.08 0.45 8.30
C ARG A 51 -12.90 0.68 9.24
N GLY A 52 -12.19 -0.41 9.54
CA GLY A 52 -10.91 -0.34 10.22
C GLY A 52 -9.84 0.34 9.35
N ARG A 53 -8.72 0.69 9.98
CA ARG A 53 -7.64 1.43 9.33
C ARG A 53 -7.10 0.72 8.08
N VAL A 54 -6.94 -0.61 8.14
CA VAL A 54 -6.42 -1.42 7.02
C VAL A 54 -7.42 -1.45 5.88
N GLU A 55 -8.70 -1.60 6.21
CA GLU A 55 -9.83 -1.64 5.28
C GLU A 55 -10.02 -0.29 4.59
N GLN A 56 -9.77 0.82 5.29
CA GLN A 56 -9.73 2.14 4.67
C GLN A 56 -8.58 2.25 3.65
N VAL A 57 -7.39 1.68 3.92
CA VAL A 57 -6.31 1.63 2.92
C VAL A 57 -6.68 0.76 1.73
N ARG A 58 -7.30 -0.40 1.94
CA ARG A 58 -7.80 -1.26 0.85
C ARG A 58 -8.80 -0.52 -0.04
N ALA A 59 -9.74 0.19 0.57
CA ALA A 59 -10.69 1.02 -0.16
C ALA A 59 -10.02 2.14 -0.97
N MET A 60 -8.96 2.75 -0.44
CA MET A 60 -8.18 3.75 -1.19
C MET A 60 -7.47 3.13 -2.40
N ILE A 61 -6.97 1.90 -2.28
CA ILE A 61 -6.34 1.19 -3.40
C ILE A 61 -7.38 0.86 -4.47
N GLU A 62 -8.53 0.32 -4.08
CA GLU A 62 -9.63 -0.03 -4.99
C GLU A 62 -10.18 1.18 -5.75
N ALA A 63 -10.18 2.36 -5.10
CA ALA A 63 -10.62 3.60 -5.71
C ALA A 63 -9.63 4.18 -6.74
N VAL A 64 -8.37 3.73 -6.73
CA VAL A 64 -7.33 4.20 -7.65
C VAL A 64 -7.21 3.21 -8.81
N GLY A 65 -7.75 3.58 -9.96
CA GLY A 65 -7.57 2.80 -11.20
C GLY A 65 -6.10 2.73 -11.59
N LEU A 66 -5.66 1.53 -12.01
CA LEU A 66 -4.37 1.36 -12.68
C LEU A 66 -4.58 1.60 -14.19
N PRO A 67 -3.71 2.38 -14.85
CA PRO A 67 -3.71 2.52 -16.30
C PRO A 67 -3.27 1.25 -17.03
#